data_AF-A0A644U6A7-F1
#
_entry.id   AF-A0A644U6A7-F1
#
_cell.length_a   1.000
_cell.length_b   1.000
_cell.length_c   1.000
_cell.angle_alpha   90.00
_cell.angle_beta   90.00
_cell.angle_gamma   90.00
#
_symmetry.space_group_name_H-M   'P 1'
#
loop_
_entity.id
_entity.type
_entity.pdbx_description
1 polymer ?
#
loop_
_entity_poly.entity_id
_entity_poly.type
_entity_poly.pdbx_seq_one_letter_code
_entity_poly.pdbx_strand_id
1 'polypeptide(L)'
;MSENSFILSSDWANAAHSDFYLASPNKMIVKTIGEIEDTRKYAWITGEHGTFKYGESAYYIESSRDFPNAENLAGQYFSEYQKIKSIYIKKLGKPVLRFNIYRLKNLNRIPDRKLSSFTKY
;
A
#
# COMPACT_ATOMS: atom_id res chain seq x y z
N MET A 1 -16.32 2.30 -3.94
CA MET A 1 -14.93 2.44 -4.43
C MET A 1 -14.79 1.55 -5.66
N SER A 2 -14.01 1.95 -6.67
CA SER A 2 -13.87 1.20 -7.95
C SER A 2 -13.43 -0.24 -7.73
N GLU A 3 -14.03 -1.20 -8.43
CA GLU A 3 -13.93 -2.66 -8.21
C GLU A 3 -12.51 -3.27 -8.24
N ASN A 4 -11.47 -2.53 -8.62
CA ASN A 4 -10.07 -3.00 -8.68
C ASN A 4 -9.12 -2.11 -7.86
N SER A 5 -9.41 -1.89 -6.57
CA SER A 5 -8.54 -1.09 -5.70
C SER A 5 -8.19 -1.80 -4.39
N PHE A 6 -6.91 -1.84 -4.06
CA PHE A 6 -6.38 -2.41 -2.82
C PHE A 6 -5.60 -1.35 -2.02
N ILE A 7 -5.22 -1.68 -0.79
CA ILE A 7 -4.26 -0.87 -0.01
C ILE A 7 -2.87 -1.45 -0.22
N LEU A 8 -1.92 -0.62 -0.60
CA LEU A 8 -0.52 -0.98 -0.80
C LEU A 8 0.31 -0.58 0.42
N SER A 9 1.19 -1.47 0.85
CA SER A 9 2.24 -1.19 1.86
C SER A 9 3.59 -1.71 1.38
N SER A 10 4.68 -1.18 1.94
CA SER A 10 6.05 -1.64 1.66
C SER A 10 6.66 -2.50 2.77
N ASP A 11 6.03 -2.54 3.95
CA ASP A 11 6.48 -3.32 5.09
C ASP A 11 5.31 -4.00 5.82
N TRP A 12 5.65 -5.03 6.60
CA TRP A 12 4.71 -5.87 7.31
C TRP A 12 3.94 -5.14 8.42
N ALA A 13 4.54 -4.14 9.06
CA ALA A 13 3.95 -3.46 10.20
C ALA A 13 2.83 -2.53 9.70
N ASN A 14 3.14 -1.69 8.72
CA ASN A 14 2.15 -0.83 8.07
C ASN A 14 1.09 -1.63 7.32
N ALA A 15 1.46 -2.79 6.74
CA ALA A 15 0.50 -3.70 6.12
C ALA A 15 -0.49 -4.23 7.17
N ALA A 16 -0.01 -4.72 8.31
CA ALA A 16 -0.86 -5.22 9.39
C ALA A 16 -1.79 -4.15 9.98
N HIS A 17 -1.26 -2.95 10.23
CA HIS A 17 -2.07 -1.83 10.69
C HIS A 17 -3.14 -1.45 9.67
N SER A 18 -2.78 -1.34 8.40
CA SER A 18 -3.73 -1.00 7.34
C SER A 18 -4.77 -2.09 7.17
N ASP A 19 -4.39 -3.36 7.25
CA ASP A 19 -5.27 -4.50 7.11
C ASP A 19 -6.36 -4.49 8.19
N PHE A 20 -5.93 -4.37 9.45
CA PHE A 20 -6.83 -4.38 10.59
C PHE A 20 -7.72 -3.13 10.67
N TYR A 21 -7.15 -1.94 10.51
CA TYR A 21 -7.88 -0.68 10.75
C TYR A 21 -8.57 -0.10 9.52
N LEU A 22 -8.12 -0.45 8.31
CA LEU A 22 -8.61 0.16 7.07
C LEU A 22 -9.21 -0.87 6.13
N ALA A 23 -8.47 -1.93 5.79
CA ALA A 23 -8.90 -2.86 4.76
C ALA A 23 -10.08 -3.71 5.22
N SER A 24 -9.94 -4.37 6.37
CA SER A 24 -10.95 -5.26 6.95
C SER A 24 -12.31 -4.57 7.15
N PRO A 25 -12.41 -3.38 7.78
CA PRO A 25 -13.68 -2.68 7.94
C PRO A 25 -14.32 -2.23 6.61
N ASN A 26 -13.51 -1.98 5.58
CA ASN A 26 -13.98 -1.52 4.27
C ASN A 26 -14.11 -2.65 3.22
N LYS A 27 -13.94 -3.92 3.62
CA LYS A 27 -13.93 -5.09 2.73
C LYS A 27 -12.93 -4.95 1.58
N MET A 28 -11.77 -4.36 1.87
CA MET A 28 -10.65 -4.25 0.95
C MET A 28 -9.57 -5.25 1.35
N ILE A 29 -8.59 -5.43 0.46
CA ILE A 29 -7.41 -6.26 0.71
C ILE A 29 -6.16 -5.39 0.81
N VAL A 30 -5.15 -5.90 1.51
CA VAL A 30 -3.80 -5.32 1.54
C VAL A 30 -2.86 -6.16 0.69
N LYS A 31 -2.10 -5.51 -0.17
CA LYS A 31 -0.99 -6.12 -0.91
C LYS A 31 0.31 -5.40 -0.56
N THR A 32 1.45 -6.08 -0.69
CA THR A 32 2.77 -5.49 -0.40
C THR A 32 3.71 -5.54 -1.59
N ILE A 33 4.52 -4.48 -1.73
CA ILE A 33 5.68 -4.42 -2.63
C ILE A 33 6.89 -3.99 -1.80
N GLY A 34 7.84 -4.90 -1.62
CA GLY A 34 9.07 -4.66 -0.86
C GLY A 34 9.84 -5.96 -0.65
N GLU A 35 11.09 -5.87 -0.19
CA GLU A 35 11.90 -7.05 0.09
C GLU A 35 11.18 -8.00 1.08
N ILE A 36 11.45 -9.30 0.96
CA ILE A 36 10.79 -10.33 1.78
C ILE A 36 11.05 -10.15 3.28
N GLU A 37 12.19 -9.57 3.63
CA GLU A 37 12.61 -9.29 5.01
C GLU A 37 11.75 -8.18 5.64
N ASP A 38 11.31 -7.22 4.83
CA ASP A 38 10.47 -6.10 5.22
C ASP A 38 8.98 -6.45 5.16
N THR A 39 8.54 -7.20 4.15
CA THR A 39 7.13 -7.55 3.94
C THR A 39 6.71 -8.81 4.70
N ARG A 40 7.65 -9.72 4.97
CA ARG A 40 7.46 -10.94 5.75
C ARG A 40 6.25 -11.76 5.25
N LYS A 41 5.37 -12.17 6.17
CA LYS A 41 4.15 -12.95 5.86
C LYS A 41 3.23 -12.24 4.86
N TYR A 42 3.27 -10.92 4.78
CA TYR A 42 2.41 -10.18 3.85
C TYR A 42 2.77 -10.39 2.37
N ALA A 43 4.00 -10.81 2.06
CA ALA A 43 4.34 -11.28 0.72
C ALA A 43 3.55 -12.55 0.34
N TRP A 44 3.32 -13.46 1.29
CA TRP A 44 2.50 -14.66 1.06
C TRP A 44 1.03 -14.31 0.93
N ILE A 45 0.51 -13.45 1.82
CA ILE A 45 -0.88 -12.95 1.77
C ILE A 45 -1.16 -12.26 0.44
N THR A 46 -0.22 -11.46 -0.07
CA THR A 46 -0.31 -10.85 -1.40
C THR A 46 -0.44 -11.91 -2.51
N GLY A 47 0.29 -13.01 -2.38
CA GLY A 47 0.15 -14.19 -3.26
C GLY A 47 -1.22 -14.83 -3.21
N GLU A 48 -1.76 -15.04 -2.01
CA GLU A 48 -3.10 -15.61 -1.79
C GLU A 48 -4.22 -14.71 -2.33
N HIS A 49 -4.01 -13.40 -2.32
CA HIS A 49 -4.89 -12.43 -2.97
C HIS A 49 -4.75 -12.34 -4.50
N GLY A 50 -3.96 -13.24 -5.11
CA GLY A 50 -3.80 -13.31 -6.56
C GLY A 50 -2.73 -12.39 -7.12
N THR A 51 -1.74 -11.98 -6.32
CA THR A 51 -0.60 -11.13 -6.71
C THR A 51 -1.02 -9.77 -7.29
N PHE A 52 -0.41 -9.30 -8.38
CA PHE A 52 -0.71 -8.02 -9.03
C PHE A 52 -1.19 -8.25 -10.46
N LYS A 53 -2.16 -7.43 -10.89
CA LYS A 53 -2.68 -7.45 -12.27
C LYS A 53 -2.51 -6.08 -12.90
N TYR A 54 -2.23 -6.05 -14.20
CA TYR A 54 -2.20 -4.80 -14.97
C TYR A 54 -3.55 -4.08 -14.86
N GLY A 55 -3.48 -2.75 -14.77
CA GLY A 55 -4.67 -1.91 -14.64
C GLY A 55 -5.20 -1.76 -13.22
N GLU A 56 -4.74 -2.54 -12.24
CA GLU A 56 -5.15 -2.35 -10.84
C GLU A 56 -4.75 -0.97 -10.32
N SER A 57 -5.53 -0.46 -9.37
CA SER A 57 -5.22 0.77 -8.65
C SER A 57 -4.95 0.47 -7.17
N ALA A 58 -4.23 1.35 -6.50
CA ALA A 58 -3.93 1.21 -5.09
C ALA A 58 -4.14 2.51 -4.32
N TYR A 59 -4.38 2.37 -3.03
CA TYR A 59 -4.20 3.44 -2.06
C TYR A 59 -2.90 3.21 -1.30
N TYR A 60 -2.11 4.25 -1.15
CA TYR A 60 -0.90 4.23 -0.32
C TYR A 60 -1.02 5.31 0.75
N ILE A 61 -0.65 4.98 1.97
CA ILE A 61 -0.83 5.86 3.13
C ILE A 61 0.52 6.01 3.82
N GLU A 62 0.96 7.26 3.95
CA GLU A 62 2.22 7.59 4.63
C GLU A 62 1.95 8.39 5.88
N SER A 63 2.50 7.94 6.99
CA SER A 63 2.65 8.75 8.18
C SER A 63 3.84 9.70 8.02
N SER A 64 3.79 10.86 8.67
CA SER A 64 4.93 11.78 8.78
C SER A 64 6.10 11.23 9.58
N ARG A 65 5.98 10.02 10.13
CA ARG A 65 7.06 9.28 10.80
C ARG A 65 7.72 8.26 9.90
N ASP A 66 7.11 7.95 8.77
CA ASP A 66 7.63 6.96 7.82
C ASP A 66 8.67 7.63 6.93
N PHE A 67 9.56 6.81 6.35
CA PHE A 67 10.38 7.25 5.25
C PHE A 67 9.49 7.39 4.00
N PRO A 68 9.46 8.55 3.34
CA PRO A 68 8.62 8.75 2.16
C PRO A 68 8.99 7.77 1.04
N ASN A 69 7.99 7.08 0.50
CA ASN A 69 8.16 6.05 -0.53
C ASN A 69 7.05 6.04 -1.59
N ALA A 70 5.96 6.79 -1.39
CA ALA A 70 4.79 6.78 -2.27
C ALA A 70 5.14 7.19 -3.71
N GLU A 71 5.90 8.26 -3.88
CA GLU A 71 6.30 8.76 -5.21
C GLU A 71 7.23 7.77 -5.93
N ASN A 72 8.17 7.16 -5.20
CA ASN A 72 9.08 6.17 -5.75
C ASN A 72 8.34 4.91 -6.21
N LEU A 73 7.48 4.34 -5.35
CA LEU A 73 6.64 3.19 -5.71
C LEU A 73 5.70 3.52 -6.88
N ALA A 74 5.11 4.71 -6.88
CA ALA A 74 4.21 5.12 -7.95
C ALA A 74 4.95 5.24 -9.28
N GLY A 75 6.10 5.91 -9.32
CA GLY A 75 6.89 6.09 -10.54
C GLY A 75 7.44 4.78 -11.11
N GLN A 76 7.64 3.76 -10.27
CA GLN A 76 8.12 2.45 -10.73
C GLN A 76 7.02 1.54 -11.30
N TYR A 77 5.80 1.60 -10.73
CA TYR A 77 4.78 0.56 -10.97
C TYR A 77 3.44 1.07 -11.50
N PHE A 78 3.16 2.37 -11.44
CA PHE A 78 1.87 2.96 -11.76
C PHE A 78 2.00 4.06 -12.81
N SER A 79 0.90 4.31 -13.52
CA SER A 79 0.87 5.34 -14.56
C SER A 79 0.51 6.71 -14.00
N GLU A 80 -0.34 6.76 -12.98
CA GLU A 80 -0.73 8.00 -12.32
C GLU A 80 -0.54 7.91 -10.81
N TYR A 81 -0.12 9.03 -10.24
CA TYR A 81 0.06 9.25 -8.82
C TYR A 81 -0.62 10.55 -8.42
N GLN A 82 -1.47 10.50 -7.40
CA GLN A 82 -2.13 11.69 -6.88
C GLN A 82 -2.25 11.65 -5.37
N LYS A 83 -1.79 12.71 -4.71
CA LYS A 83 -2.12 12.95 -3.31
C LYS A 83 -3.58 13.38 -3.20
N ILE A 84 -4.39 12.59 -2.51
CA ILE A 84 -5.83 12.85 -2.34
C ILE A 84 -6.06 13.81 -1.18
N LYS A 85 -5.43 13.51 -0.03
CA LYS A 85 -5.72 14.22 1.22
C LYS A 85 -4.56 14.10 2.21
N SER A 86 -4.44 15.10 3.06
CA SER A 86 -3.65 15.02 4.29
C SER A 86 -4.60 15.03 5.50
N ILE A 87 -4.39 14.11 6.45
CA ILE A 87 -5.11 14.05 7.72
C ILE A 87 -4.13 14.35 8.83
N TYR A 88 -4.49 15.25 9.75
CA TYR A 88 -3.66 15.59 10.90
C TYR A 88 -4.29 15.05 12.17
N ILE A 89 -3.54 14.23 12.90
CA ILE A 89 -3.88 13.85 14.26
C ILE A 89 -3.38 14.96 15.18
N LYS A 90 -4.29 15.48 16.00
CA LYS A 90 -4.00 16.55 16.96
C LYS A 90 -4.03 16.00 18.38
N LYS A 91 -3.09 16.44 19.22
CA LYS A 91 -3.14 16.29 20.68
C LYS A 91 -3.14 17.67 21.31
N LEU A 92 -4.08 17.94 22.21
CA LEU A 92 -4.25 19.27 22.83
C LEU A 92 -4.31 20.40 21.79
N GLY A 93 -5.04 20.18 20.69
CA GLY A 93 -5.18 21.14 19.59
C GLY A 93 -3.97 21.29 18.65
N LYS A 94 -2.80 20.73 19.00
CA LYS A 94 -1.57 20.82 18.21
C LYS A 94 -1.37 19.57 17.32
N PRO A 95 -0.97 19.72 16.04
CA PRO A 95 -0.71 18.58 15.17
C PRO A 95 0.52 17.80 15.64
N VAL A 96 0.37 16.48 15.81
CA VAL A 96 1.45 15.58 16.26
C VAL A 96 1.80 14.48 15.27
N LEU A 97 0.90 14.21 14.33
CA LEU A 97 1.08 13.21 13.28
C LEU A 97 0.29 13.64 12.05
N ARG A 98 0.86 13.43 10.87
CA ARG A 98 0.17 13.68 9.61
C ARG A 98 0.17 12.39 8.80
N PHE A 99 -0.98 12.01 8.28
CA PHE A 99 -1.12 10.97 7.27
C PHE A 99 -1.39 11.59 5.92
N ASN A 100 -0.60 11.26 4.91
CA ASN A 100 -0.88 11.58 3.52
C ASN A 100 -1.50 10.34 2.88
N ILE A 101 -2.60 10.53 2.17
CA ILE A 101 -3.28 9.47 1.41
C ILE A 101 -3.07 9.74 -0.07
N TYR A 102 -2.56 8.73 -0.77
CA TYR A 102 -2.29 8.78 -2.19
C TYR A 102 -3.13 7.75 -2.94
N ARG A 103 -3.55 8.12 -4.15
CA ARG A 103 -4.13 7.24 -5.16
C ARG A 103 -3.04 6.91 -6.16
N LEU A 104 -2.75 5.63 -6.33
CA LEU A 104 -1.93 5.10 -7.41
C LEU A 104 -2.88 4.46 -8.42
N LYS A 105 -2.79 4.80 -9.71
CA LYS A 105 -3.70 4.24 -10.71
C LYS A 105 -2.96 3.56 -11.85
N ASN A 106 -3.63 2.57 -12.41
CA ASN A 106 -3.21 1.83 -13.59
C ASN A 106 -1.79 1.26 -13.42
N LEU A 107 -1.70 0.20 -12.63
CA LEU A 107 -0.49 -0.59 -12.48
C LEU A 107 -0.03 -1.04 -13.87
N ASN A 108 1.13 -0.55 -14.28
CA ASN A 108 1.68 -0.71 -15.63
C ASN A 108 2.94 -1.59 -15.65
N ARG A 109 3.44 -1.97 -14.47
CA ARG A 109 4.55 -2.90 -14.31
C ARG A 109 4.25 -3.83 -13.14
N ILE A 110 4.32 -5.14 -13.39
CA ILE A 110 4.19 -6.15 -12.34
C ILE A 110 5.51 -6.17 -11.56
N PRO A 111 5.49 -6.04 -10.21
CA PRO A 111 6.68 -6.14 -9.39
C PRO A 111 7.33 -7.51 -9.51
N ASP A 112 8.66 -7.54 -9.39
CA ASP A 112 9.38 -8.81 -9.37
C ASP A 112 8.87 -9.70 -8.24
N ARG A 113 8.90 -11.01 -8.49
CA ARG A 113 8.38 -12.00 -7.54
C ARG A 113 9.02 -11.86 -6.16
N LYS A 114 10.32 -11.58 -6.10
CA LYS A 114 11.07 -11.35 -4.86
C LYS A 114 10.49 -10.23 -3.99
N LEU A 115 9.80 -9.27 -4.62
CA LEU A 115 9.25 -8.08 -3.97
C LEU A 115 7.76 -8.21 -3.63
N SER A 116 7.05 -9.24 -4.14
CA SER A 116 5.58 -9.25 -4.16
C SER A 116 4.93 -10.56 -3.77
N SER A 117 5.56 -11.71 -4.02
CA SER A 117 4.97 -13.00 -3.65
C SER A 117 5.97 -14.14 -3.66
N PHE A 118 5.85 -15.05 -2.68
CA PHE A 118 6.67 -16.27 -2.66
C PHE A 118 5.93 -17.53 -3.13
N THR A 119 4.62 -17.49 -3.34
CA THR A 119 3.83 -18.69 -3.66
C THR A 119 4.22 -19.23 -5.04
N LYS A 120 4.64 -20.51 -5.12
CA LYS A 120 4.88 -21.22 -6.40
C LYS A 120 3.52 -21.64 -6.94
N TYR A 121 3.19 -21.21 -8.16
CA TYR A 121 2.25 -21.92 -9.01
C TYR A 121 3.02 -22.98 -9.80
#